data_AF-A0A382TG41-F1
#
_entry.id   AF-A0A382TG41-F1
#
_cell.length_a   1.000
_cell.length_b   1.000
_cell.length_c   1.000
_cell.angle_alpha   90.00
_cell.angle_beta   90.00
_cell.angle_gamma   90.00
#
_symmetry.space_group_name_H-M   'P 1'
#
loop_
_entity.id
_entity.type
_entity.pdbx_description
1 polymer ?
#
loop_
_entity_poly.entity_id
_entity_poly.type
_entity_poly.pdbx_seq_one_letter_code
_entity_poly.pdbx_strand_id
1 'polypeptide(L)' 'MKILLLGGNGELGPHVVKVLEKSHTLRITDINNLETDHEYIKVDSSDIDQVVAA' A
#
# COMPACT_ATOMS: atom_id res chain seq x y z
N MET A 1 9.81 3.03 -10.94
CA MET A 1 10.39 2.45 -9.70
C MET A 1 9.29 1.73 -8.92
N LYS A 2 9.61 0.71 -8.12
CA LYS A 2 8.64 0.02 -7.26
C LYS A 2 8.48 0.80 -5.94
N ILE A 3 7.25 1.05 -5.53
CA ILE A 3 6.93 1.76 -4.28
C ILE A 3 6.00 0.89 -3.44
N LEU A 4 6.38 0.70 -2.17
CA LEU A 4 5.52 0.14 -1.13
C LEU A 4 4.82 1.29 -0.40
N LEU A 5 3.49 1.24 -0.34
CA LEU A 5 2.67 2.21 0.40
C LEU A 5 2.02 1.54 1.60
N LEU A 6 2.51 1.83 2.81
CA LEU A 6 1.89 1.41 4.06
C LEU A 6 0.74 2.36 4.44
N GLY A 7 -0.43 1.82 4.75
CA GLY A 7 -1.62 2.61 5.12
C GLY A 7 -2.37 3.18 3.92
N GLY A 8 -2.41 2.45 2.81
CA GLY A 8 -3.02 2.92 1.56
C GLY A 8 -4.54 3.06 1.58
N ASN A 9 -5.21 2.55 2.61
CA ASN A 9 -6.65 2.74 2.83
C ASN A 9 -6.95 3.90 3.82
N GLY A 10 -5.92 4.55 4.36
CA GLY A 10 -6.07 5.73 5.21
C GLY A 10 -6.46 6.99 4.40
N GLU A 11 -6.79 8.08 5.10
CA GLU A 11 -7.26 9.34 4.51
C GLU A 11 -6.40 9.86 3.34
N LEU A 12 -5.08 9.75 3.46
CA LEU A 12 -4.15 10.22 2.41
C LEU A 12 -3.84 9.16 1.35
N GLY A 13 -4.09 7.88 1.64
CA GLY A 13 -3.70 6.74 0.81
C GLY A 13 -4.18 6.87 -0.63
N PRO A 14 -5.49 7.05 -0.90
CA PRO A 14 -6.02 7.19 -2.25
C PRO A 14 -5.42 8.38 -3.03
N HIS A 15 -5.10 9.48 -2.35
CA HIS A 15 -4.48 10.64 -2.98
C HIS A 15 -3.03 10.35 -3.39
N VAL A 16 -2.27 9.65 -2.55
CA VAL A 16 -0.90 9.24 -2.84
C VAL A 16 -0.87 8.24 -3.99
N VAL A 17 -1.77 7.24 -3.99
CA VAL A 17 -1.92 6.26 -5.07
C VAL A 17 -2.13 6.97 -6.41
N LYS A 18 -3.11 7.90 -6.49
CA LYS A 18 -3.45 8.63 -7.72
C LYS A 18 -2.29 9.43 -8.32
N VAL A 19 -1.39 9.95 -7.47
CA VAL A 19 -0.22 10.71 -7.93
C VAL A 19 0.88 9.77 -8.40
N LEU A 20 1.13 8.67 -7.69
CA LEU A 20 2.28 7.80 -7.95
C LEU A 20 2.02 6.75 -9.03
N GLU A 21 0.79 6.28 -9.19
CA GLU A 21 0.41 5.19 -10.12
C GLU A 21 0.75 5.50 -11.59
N LYS A 22 0.88 6.78 -11.95
CA LYS A 22 1.19 7.21 -13.31
C LYS A 22 2.61 6.90 -13.76
N SER A 23 3.53 6.68 -12.83
CA SER A 23 4.96 6.56 -13.13
C SER A 23 5.67 5.47 -12.31
N HIS A 24 4.94 4.78 -11.44
CA HIS A 24 5.47 3.82 -10.50
C HIS A 24 4.58 2.58 -10.44
N THR A 25 5.21 1.44 -10.18
CA THR A 25 4.48 0.22 -9.83
C THR A 25 4.26 0.25 -8.33
N LEU A 26 3.01 0.15 -7.91
CA LEU A 26 2.62 0.26 -6.52
C LEU A 26 2.28 -1.11 -5.93
N ARG A 27 2.79 -1.35 -4.73
CA ARG A 27 2.24 -2.33 -3.80
C ARG A 27 1.63 -1.57 -2.64
N ILE A 28 0.34 -1.76 -2.44
CA ILE A 28 -0.44 -1.06 -1.42
C ILE A 28 -0.66 -2.01 -0.27
N THR A 29 -0.51 -1.52 0.96
CA THR A 29 -0.83 -2.31 2.15
C THR A 29 -1.67 -1.50 3.12
N ASP A 30 -2.49 -2.22 3.89
CA ASP A 30 -3.25 -1.66 5.00
C ASP A 30 -3.64 -2.78 5.98
N ILE A 31 -4.01 -2.42 7.21
CA ILE A 31 -4.54 -3.38 8.19
C ILE A 31 -5.98 -3.79 7.86
N ASN A 32 -6.68 -3.03 7.00
CA ASN A 32 -8.02 -3.32 6.54
C ASN A 32 -8.03 -3.70 5.06
N ASN A 33 -8.94 -4.58 4.64
CA ASN A 33 -9.07 -4.96 3.23
C ASN A 33 -9.35 -3.73 2.36
N LEU A 34 -8.73 -3.71 1.17
CA LEU A 34 -8.89 -2.68 0.16
C LEU A 34 -9.07 -3.35 -1.21
N GLU A 35 -10.13 -2.98 -1.93
CA GLU A 35 -10.28 -3.35 -3.34
C GLU A 35 -9.49 -2.36 -4.21
N THR A 36 -8.59 -2.87 -5.03
CA THR A 36 -7.73 -2.06 -5.90
C THR A 36 -7.21 -2.88 -7.07
N ASP A 37 -6.94 -2.19 -8.19
CA ASP A 37 -6.29 -2.79 -9.36
C ASP A 37 -4.78 -2.94 -9.18
N HIS A 38 -4.22 -2.38 -8.09
CA HIS A 38 -2.81 -2.49 -7.73
C HIS A 38 -2.54 -3.76 -6.94
N GLU A 39 -1.26 -4.15 -6.84
CA GLU A 39 -0.89 -5.23 -5.93
C GLU A 39 -1.23 -4.83 -4.49
N TYR A 40 -1.98 -5.69 -3.78
CA TYR A 40 -2.40 -5.41 -2.42
C TYR A 40 -2.05 -6.58 -1.49
N ILE A 41 -1.44 -6.25 -0.36
CA ILE A 41 -1.16 -7.18 0.73
C ILE A 41 -1.63 -6.56 2.04
N LYS A 42 -2.39 -7.33 2.81
CA LYS A 42 -2.81 -6.90 4.15
C LYS A 42 -1.60 -6.94 5.09
N VAL A 43 -1.29 -5.82 5.73
CA VAL A 43 -0.12 -5.69 6.63
C VAL A 43 -0.52 -4.92 7.88
N ASP A 44 -0.25 -5.50 9.04
CA ASP A 44 -0.21 -4.76 10.30
C ASP A 44 1.17 -4.11 10.46
N SER A 45 1.23 -2.77 10.40
CA SER A 45 2.49 -2.02 10.54
C SER A 45 3.16 -2.15 11.92
N SER A 46 2.45 -2.69 12.92
CA SER A 46 3.02 -2.99 14.24
C SER A 46 3.69 -4.36 14.31
N ASP A 47 3.50 -5.21 13.30
CA ASP A 47 4.15 -6.52 13.16
C ASP A 47 5.37 -6.41 12.24
N ILE A 48 6.57 -6.57 12.80
CA ILE A 48 7.83 -6.41 12.07
C ILE A 48 8.00 -7.45 10.97
N ASP A 49 7.56 -8.68 11.18
CA ASP A 49 7.73 -9.75 10.21
C ASP A 49 6.84 -9.50 8.98
N GLN A 50 5.63 -8.97 9.21
CA GLN A 50 4.74 -8.54 8.12
C GLN A 50 5.31 -7.35 7.35
N VAL A 51 5.88 -6.35 8.03
CA VAL A 51 6.49 -5.19 7.36
C VAL A 51 7.71 -5.58 6.53
N VAL A 52 8.51 -6.53 7.00
CA VAL A 52 9.70 -7.03 6.27
C VAL A 52 9.30 -7.89 5.06
N ALA A 53 8.18 -8.62 5.14
CA ALA A 53 7.68 -9.46 4.05
C ALA A 53 6.89 -8.68 2.98
N ALA A 54 6.46 -7.45 3.29
CA ALA A 54 5.71 -6.56 2.41
C ALA A 54 6.51 -6.06 1.22
#